data_AF-A0A443VDA7-F1
#
_entry.id   AF-A0A443VDA7-F1
#
_cell.length_a   1.000
_cell.length_b   1.000
_cell.length_c   1.000
_cell.angle_alpha   90.00
_cell.angle_beta   90.00
_cell.angle_gamma   90.00
#
_symmetry.space_group_name_H-M   'P 1'
#
loop_
_entity.id
_entity.type
_entity.pdbx_description
1 polymer ?
#
loop_
_entity_poly.entity_id
_entity_poly.type
_entity_poly.pdbx_seq_one_letter_code
_entity_poly.pdbx_strand_id
1 'polypeptide(L)'
;MSRHSEGDYFWEREGDDIVCVIEDLLEVRPEVALDIHHILKERHYDFEAAKMGEESEFASGSCYEERGKVNTEYFDNMWERFVTSLKTESRYVNQAVSETLGGIFSNIETLESVEGRPVILEAGPEAKLSILYRARWSRDHDDLERMLITPDRELGPPPYRFSGANRMSARGISVFYGASSVETAISEIRPPVGCNVVTAKFNLIRPLRLLNLPALKSILERGSKFDPEFIRKREQAAFLRTLTRRIVDPVLPGEEDFSYIPTQVIAEYLADPSLCNLDGILYPSVQLSGTGQLLLAAPEECFNVVLFHKASRVRWQTLPAQEDCMIRYGHHLSEDEWEPDICVTEIIKDIHGVSLLKTVDPSRSHDFREPALEIDLTSVSVHEIRAARFEYSTDTVRRERYSYSPKAPAPREGSELPPWEATSGQSDTPF
;
A
#
# COMPACT_ATOMS: atom_id res chain seq x y z
N MET A 1 -5.54 53.72 7.66
CA MET A 1 -4.85 54.27 8.85
C MET A 1 -5.77 55.21 9.61
N SER A 2 -6.31 54.76 10.74
CA SER A 2 -6.69 55.63 11.85
C SER A 2 -6.46 54.79 13.11
N ARG A 3 -5.55 55.24 13.98
CA ARG A 3 -5.11 54.54 15.18
C ARG A 3 -5.95 55.02 16.35
N HIS A 4 -6.70 54.11 16.97
CA HIS A 4 -7.05 54.21 18.38
C HIS A 4 -6.38 53.04 19.10
N SER A 5 -5.49 53.37 20.02
CA SER A 5 -4.76 52.43 20.87
C SER A 5 -5.55 52.18 22.15
N GLU A 6 -6.03 50.97 22.34
CA GLU A 6 -6.29 50.37 23.65
C GLU A 6 -6.38 48.84 23.47
N GLY A 7 -5.32 48.12 23.85
CA GLY A 7 -5.28 46.67 23.95
C GLY A 7 -4.94 45.92 22.66
N ASP A 8 -3.66 45.90 22.28
CA ASP A 8 -3.13 45.16 21.13
C ASP A 8 -3.15 43.63 21.36
N TYR A 9 -4.35 43.03 21.38
CA TYR A 9 -4.51 41.70 20.82
C TYR A 9 -4.64 41.88 19.30
N PHE A 10 -3.51 41.86 18.60
CA PHE A 10 -3.47 41.76 17.14
C PHE A 10 -4.01 40.37 16.75
N TRP A 11 -5.33 40.27 16.61
CA TRP A 11 -5.94 39.18 15.86
C TRP A 11 -5.68 39.47 14.38
N GLU A 12 -4.55 38.99 13.86
CA GLU A 12 -4.42 38.82 12.41
C GLU A 12 -5.33 37.67 12.01
N ARG A 13 -6.31 37.97 11.15
CA ARG A 13 -7.22 36.97 10.62
C ARG A 13 -6.44 36.11 9.62
N GLU A 14 -6.40 34.82 9.85
CA GLU A 14 -5.75 33.86 8.93
C GLU A 14 -6.49 33.83 7.58
N GLY A 15 -5.73 33.65 6.50
CA GLY A 15 -6.23 33.58 5.12
C GLY A 15 -5.84 34.78 4.25
N ASP A 16 -6.09 34.65 2.95
CA ASP A 16 -5.75 35.65 1.94
C ASP A 16 -6.91 36.62 1.71
N ASP A 17 -6.58 37.89 1.45
CA ASP A 17 -7.57 38.92 1.12
C ASP A 17 -8.37 38.55 -0.13
N ILE A 18 -9.68 38.77 -0.10
CA ILE A 18 -10.59 38.41 -1.20
C ILE A 18 -10.17 38.97 -2.57
N VAL A 19 -9.57 40.16 -2.63
CA VAL A 19 -9.11 40.76 -3.89
C VAL A 19 -7.91 39.98 -4.42
N CYS A 20 -6.95 39.65 -3.57
CA CYS A 20 -5.81 38.80 -3.93
C CYS A 20 -6.29 37.42 -4.41
N VAL A 21 -7.28 36.84 -3.73
CA VAL A 21 -7.86 35.55 -4.11
C VAL A 21 -8.53 35.62 -5.48
N ILE A 22 -9.29 36.68 -5.79
CA ILE A 22 -9.92 36.86 -7.11
C ILE A 22 -8.85 37.07 -8.20
N GLU A 23 -7.80 37.85 -7.90
CA GLU A 23 -6.66 38.08 -8.78
C GLU A 23 -5.99 36.76 -9.16
N ASP A 24 -5.62 35.96 -8.16
CA ASP A 24 -4.94 34.68 -8.32
C ASP A 24 -5.81 33.63 -9.03
N LEU A 25 -7.11 33.56 -8.70
CA LEU A 25 -8.02 32.56 -9.28
C LEU A 25 -8.33 32.81 -10.75
N LEU A 26 -8.37 34.08 -11.17
CA LEU A 26 -8.74 34.47 -12.53
C LEU A 26 -7.53 34.86 -13.39
N GLU A 27 -6.34 34.93 -12.79
CA GLU A 27 -5.10 35.40 -13.43
C GLU A 27 -5.29 36.78 -14.11
N VAL A 28 -6.00 37.68 -13.42
CA VAL A 28 -6.31 39.03 -13.91
C VAL A 28 -5.44 40.09 -13.22
N ARG A 29 -5.53 41.34 -13.69
CA ARG A 29 -4.84 42.46 -13.02
C ARG A 29 -5.61 42.90 -11.77
N PRO A 30 -4.93 43.49 -10.76
CA PRO A 30 -5.56 43.94 -9.52
C PRO A 30 -6.77 44.87 -9.73
N GLU A 31 -6.75 45.75 -10.73
CA GLU A 31 -7.86 46.67 -10.99
C GLU A 31 -9.12 45.92 -11.42
N VAL A 32 -8.96 44.85 -12.20
CA VAL A 32 -10.08 44.00 -12.65
C VAL A 32 -10.60 43.17 -11.49
N ALA A 33 -9.71 42.66 -10.61
CA ALA A 33 -10.11 41.93 -9.41
C ALA A 33 -10.92 42.81 -8.45
N LEU A 34 -10.52 44.08 -8.27
CA LEU A 34 -11.25 45.09 -7.48
C LEU A 34 -12.64 45.38 -8.06
N ASP A 35 -12.75 45.55 -9.37
CA ASP A 35 -14.04 45.77 -10.04
C ASP A 35 -14.97 44.56 -9.89
N ILE A 36 -14.45 43.35 -10.06
CA ILE A 36 -15.19 42.09 -9.86
C ILE A 36 -15.65 41.99 -8.40
N HIS A 37 -14.76 42.27 -7.44
CA HIS A 37 -15.09 42.26 -6.02
C HIS A 37 -16.20 43.26 -5.69
N HIS A 38 -16.16 44.47 -6.26
CA HIS A 38 -17.20 45.47 -6.07
C HIS A 38 -18.57 44.97 -6.55
N ILE A 39 -18.62 44.37 -7.74
CA ILE A 39 -19.85 43.79 -8.29
C ILE A 39 -20.36 42.63 -7.41
N LEU A 40 -19.48 41.75 -6.94
CA LEU A 40 -19.84 40.65 -6.06
C LEU A 40 -20.40 41.16 -4.73
N LYS A 41 -19.75 42.16 -4.14
CA LYS A 41 -20.20 42.80 -2.90
C LYS A 41 -21.59 43.43 -3.04
N GLU A 42 -21.85 44.15 -4.13
CA GLU A 42 -23.16 44.75 -4.37
C GLU A 42 -24.24 43.70 -4.61
N ARG A 43 -23.94 42.68 -5.42
CA ARG A 43 -24.91 41.64 -5.79
C ARG A 43 -25.29 40.73 -4.62
N HIS A 44 -24.35 40.50 -3.71
CA HIS A 44 -24.54 39.66 -2.52
C HIS A 44 -24.73 40.49 -1.24
N TYR A 45 -25.09 41.77 -1.37
CA TYR A 45 -25.39 42.61 -0.22
C TYR A 45 -26.70 42.16 0.45
N ASP A 46 -26.63 41.84 1.74
CA ASP A 46 -27.78 41.55 2.58
C ASP A 46 -27.98 42.67 3.62
N PHE A 47 -29.11 43.36 3.53
CA PHE A 47 -29.44 44.49 4.40
C PHE A 47 -29.68 44.06 5.86
N GLU A 48 -30.26 42.88 6.09
CA GLU A 48 -30.54 42.39 7.44
C GLU A 48 -29.24 41.95 8.12
N ALA A 49 -28.36 41.25 7.40
CA ALA A 49 -27.02 40.89 7.90
C ALA A 49 -26.20 42.13 8.24
N ALA A 50 -26.20 43.15 7.36
CA ALA A 50 -25.51 44.42 7.60
C ALA A 50 -26.05 45.18 8.83
N LYS A 51 -27.36 45.15 9.06
CA LYS A 51 -27.99 45.76 10.23
C LYS A 51 -27.65 45.02 11.54
N MET A 52 -27.44 43.72 11.45
CA MET A 52 -27.00 42.86 12.57
C MET A 52 -25.48 42.92 12.80
N GLY A 53 -24.72 43.58 11.91
CA GLY A 53 -23.26 43.64 11.96
C GLY A 53 -22.58 42.32 11.58
N GLU A 54 -23.29 41.43 10.88
CA GLU A 54 -22.76 40.18 10.38
C GLU A 54 -21.94 40.43 9.10
N GLU A 55 -20.73 39.87 9.04
CA GLU A 55 -19.91 39.93 7.82
C GLU A 55 -20.48 39.00 6.76
N SER A 56 -20.62 39.53 5.54
CA SER A 56 -21.02 38.74 4.37
C SER A 56 -19.80 38.13 3.69
N GLU A 57 -20.03 37.07 2.90
CA GLU A 57 -18.97 36.34 2.18
C GLU A 57 -18.07 37.30 1.39
N PHE A 58 -18.63 38.26 0.65
CA PHE A 58 -17.90 39.18 -0.21
C PHE A 58 -17.59 40.55 0.43
N ALA A 59 -17.62 40.66 1.76
CA ALA A 59 -17.24 41.89 2.46
C ALA A 59 -15.76 42.26 2.19
N SER A 60 -15.42 43.54 2.36
CA SER A 60 -14.06 44.04 2.11
C SER A 60 -13.02 43.61 3.15
N GLY A 61 -13.42 42.95 4.22
CA GLY A 61 -12.52 42.36 5.24
C GLY A 61 -12.57 40.83 5.25
N SER A 62 -13.19 40.21 4.24
CA SER A 62 -13.26 38.76 4.11
C SER A 62 -11.91 38.20 3.71
N CYS A 63 -11.39 37.30 4.53
CA CYS A 63 -10.21 36.49 4.21
C CYS A 63 -10.66 35.06 3.87
N TYR A 64 -10.02 34.46 2.89
CA TYR A 64 -10.29 33.10 2.46
C TYR A 64 -9.03 32.25 2.59
N GLU A 65 -9.21 31.04 3.10
CA GLU A 65 -8.17 30.02 3.10
C GLU A 65 -8.55 28.92 2.12
N GLU A 66 -7.57 28.42 1.37
CA GLU A 66 -7.81 27.24 0.57
C GLU A 66 -8.16 26.05 1.47
N ARG A 67 -9.32 25.41 1.23
CA ARG A 67 -9.67 24.18 1.92
C ARG A 67 -8.61 23.11 1.65
N GLY A 68 -7.81 22.78 2.67
CA GLY A 68 -6.81 21.73 2.57
C GLY A 68 -7.38 20.33 2.32
N LYS A 69 -8.64 20.08 2.69
CA LYS A 69 -9.36 18.84 2.40
C LYS A 69 -10.24 18.98 1.16
N VAL A 70 -9.87 18.25 0.10
CA VAL A 70 -10.71 18.06 -1.08
C VAL A 70 -11.87 17.13 -0.73
N ASN A 71 -13.07 17.41 -1.23
CA ASN A 71 -14.21 16.50 -1.06
C ASN A 71 -13.95 15.22 -1.84
N THR A 72 -13.88 14.07 -1.16
CA THR A 72 -13.70 12.75 -1.77
C THR A 72 -14.95 11.87 -1.68
N GLU A 73 -16.08 12.42 -1.21
CA GLU A 73 -17.31 11.69 -0.89
C GLU A 73 -17.81 10.83 -2.06
N TYR A 74 -17.74 11.33 -3.29
CA TYR A 74 -18.12 10.56 -4.48
C TYR A 74 -17.30 9.28 -4.61
N PHE A 75 -15.97 9.39 -4.61
CA PHE A 75 -15.07 8.23 -4.75
C PHE A 75 -15.06 7.34 -3.50
N ASP A 76 -15.27 7.92 -2.32
CA ASP A 76 -15.38 7.16 -1.07
C ASP A 76 -16.63 6.27 -1.06
N ASN A 77 -17.79 6.82 -1.44
CA ASN A 77 -19.01 6.04 -1.60
C ASN A 77 -18.87 4.98 -2.70
N MET A 78 -18.22 5.31 -3.83
CA MET A 78 -17.92 4.33 -4.88
C MET A 78 -17.05 3.19 -4.34
N TRP A 79 -16.01 3.50 -3.57
CA TRP A 79 -15.11 2.52 -2.97
C TRP A 79 -15.85 1.62 -1.97
N GLU A 80 -16.66 2.18 -1.08
CA GLU A 80 -17.44 1.41 -0.11
C GLU A 80 -18.41 0.44 -0.81
N ARG A 81 -19.08 0.90 -1.87
CA ARG A 81 -19.93 0.04 -2.71
C ARG A 81 -19.13 -1.06 -3.39
N PHE A 82 -17.95 -0.74 -3.93
CA PHE A 82 -17.05 -1.71 -4.54
C PHE A 82 -16.62 -2.79 -3.52
N VAL A 83 -16.14 -2.39 -2.35
CA VAL A 83 -15.73 -3.34 -1.30
C VAL A 83 -16.90 -4.19 -0.83
N THR A 84 -18.06 -3.58 -0.60
CA THR A 84 -19.27 -4.30 -0.18
C THR A 84 -19.69 -5.32 -1.23
N SER A 85 -19.81 -4.91 -2.49
CA SER A 85 -20.22 -5.80 -3.59
C SER A 85 -19.27 -6.99 -3.77
N LEU A 86 -17.96 -6.78 -3.67
CA LEU A 86 -16.98 -7.88 -3.71
C LEU A 86 -17.10 -8.85 -2.53
N LYS A 87 -17.45 -8.34 -1.35
CA LYS A 87 -17.54 -9.14 -0.13
C LYS A 87 -18.86 -9.91 -0.06
N THR A 88 -19.97 -9.34 -0.52
CA THR A 88 -21.33 -9.86 -0.26
C THR A 88 -22.12 -10.28 -1.50
N GLU A 89 -21.70 -9.89 -2.72
CA GLU A 89 -22.48 -10.10 -3.95
C GLU A 89 -21.73 -10.96 -4.98
N SER A 90 -21.14 -10.33 -6.02
CA SER A 90 -20.50 -11.01 -7.15
C SER A 90 -19.04 -10.58 -7.27
N ARG A 91 -18.14 -11.59 -7.29
CA ARG A 91 -16.69 -11.38 -7.43
C ARG A 91 -16.19 -11.48 -8.87
N TYR A 92 -16.74 -12.41 -9.65
CA TYR A 92 -16.18 -12.79 -10.95
C TYR A 92 -16.86 -12.11 -12.14
N VAL A 93 -18.14 -11.77 -12.01
CA VAL A 93 -18.93 -11.14 -13.08
C VAL A 93 -19.63 -9.94 -12.47
N ASN A 94 -18.92 -8.82 -12.42
CA ASN A 94 -19.42 -7.61 -11.78
C ASN A 94 -19.01 -6.38 -12.61
N GLN A 95 -19.92 -5.94 -13.47
CA GLN A 95 -19.69 -4.77 -14.32
C GLN A 95 -19.49 -3.49 -13.50
N ALA A 96 -20.22 -3.36 -12.38
CA ALA A 96 -20.10 -2.20 -11.50
C ALA A 96 -18.70 -2.08 -10.87
N VAL A 97 -18.03 -3.21 -10.62
CA VAL A 97 -16.62 -3.24 -10.17
C VAL A 97 -15.71 -2.67 -11.27
N SER A 98 -15.86 -3.13 -12.52
CA SER A 98 -15.04 -2.65 -13.63
C SER A 98 -15.23 -1.16 -13.90
N GLU A 99 -16.47 -0.67 -13.84
CA GLU A 99 -16.79 0.77 -13.96
C GLU A 99 -16.20 1.59 -12.82
N THR A 100 -16.27 1.09 -11.58
CA THR A 100 -15.72 1.78 -10.41
C THR A 100 -14.20 1.90 -10.53
N LEU A 101 -13.51 0.81 -10.85
CA LEU A 101 -12.06 0.80 -11.03
C LEU A 101 -11.65 1.63 -12.26
N GLY A 102 -12.46 1.61 -13.33
CA GLY A 102 -12.28 2.47 -14.50
C GLY A 102 -12.37 3.95 -14.18
N GLY A 103 -13.30 4.36 -13.32
CA GLY A 103 -13.37 5.73 -12.82
C GLY A 103 -12.13 6.12 -11.99
N ILE A 104 -11.75 5.26 -11.05
CA ILE A 104 -10.63 5.49 -10.11
C ILE A 104 -9.28 5.55 -10.83
N PHE A 105 -9.02 4.61 -11.74
CA PHE A 105 -7.73 4.47 -12.43
C PHE A 105 -7.72 5.09 -13.83
N SER A 106 -8.76 5.84 -14.20
CA SER A 106 -8.78 6.58 -15.46
C SER A 106 -7.58 7.51 -15.57
N ASN A 107 -6.94 7.52 -16.74
CA ASN A 107 -5.79 8.38 -17.05
C ASN A 107 -4.59 8.27 -16.09
N ILE A 108 -4.47 7.17 -15.34
CA ILE A 108 -3.37 6.97 -14.39
C ILE A 108 -1.98 7.08 -15.01
N GLU A 109 -1.87 6.81 -16.32
CA GLU A 109 -0.63 6.93 -17.09
C GLU A 109 -0.16 8.38 -17.28
N THR A 110 -1.07 9.35 -17.17
CA THR A 110 -0.77 10.78 -17.33
C THR A 110 -0.52 11.49 -16.00
N LEU A 111 -0.69 10.77 -14.88
CA LEU A 111 -0.53 11.34 -13.55
C LEU A 111 0.96 11.39 -13.17
N GLU A 112 1.35 12.52 -12.60
CA GLU A 112 2.69 12.76 -12.09
C GLU A 112 2.62 13.31 -10.66
N SER A 113 3.66 13.07 -9.87
CA SER A 113 3.81 13.68 -8.57
C SER A 113 4.23 15.15 -8.68
N VAL A 114 4.12 15.91 -7.58
CA VAL A 114 4.64 17.28 -7.43
C VAL A 114 6.12 17.37 -7.76
N GLU A 115 6.86 16.29 -7.56
CA GLU A 115 8.29 16.18 -7.87
C GLU A 115 8.56 15.75 -9.32
N GLY A 116 7.53 15.72 -10.17
CA GLY A 116 7.61 15.34 -11.58
C GLY A 116 7.83 13.85 -11.80
N ARG A 117 7.47 13.00 -10.83
CA ARG A 117 7.63 11.55 -10.97
C ARG A 117 6.39 10.93 -11.58
N PRO A 118 6.53 10.12 -12.64
CA PRO A 118 5.37 9.43 -13.21
C PRO A 118 4.84 8.41 -12.19
N VAL A 119 3.51 8.31 -12.14
CA VAL A 119 2.81 7.29 -11.34
C VAL A 119 3.06 5.88 -11.89
N ILE A 120 3.30 5.76 -13.20
CA ILE A 120 3.76 4.52 -13.82
C ILE A 120 5.28 4.56 -13.94
N LEU A 121 5.94 3.73 -13.14
CA LEU A 121 7.39 3.57 -13.14
C LEU A 121 7.80 2.50 -14.16
N GLU A 122 8.74 2.85 -15.04
CA GLU A 122 9.42 1.87 -15.88
C GLU A 122 10.56 1.19 -15.10
N ALA A 123 10.57 -0.14 -15.14
CA ALA A 123 11.59 -0.99 -14.53
C ALA A 123 12.13 -1.96 -15.58
N GLY A 124 13.35 -2.45 -15.44
CA GLY A 124 13.98 -3.32 -16.45
C GLY A 124 15.50 -3.20 -16.48
N PRO A 125 16.17 -3.88 -17.45
CA PRO A 125 17.63 -3.94 -17.53
C PRO A 125 18.33 -2.58 -17.57
N GLU A 126 17.73 -1.61 -18.26
CA GLU A 126 18.29 -0.27 -18.50
C GLU A 126 17.66 0.82 -17.61
N ALA A 127 16.67 0.45 -16.79
CA ALA A 127 15.96 1.39 -15.92
C ALA A 127 16.69 1.59 -14.59
N LYS A 128 16.35 2.67 -13.87
CA LYS A 128 16.84 2.92 -12.50
C LYS A 128 16.50 1.75 -11.57
N LEU A 129 15.32 1.16 -11.75
CA LEU A 129 14.90 -0.05 -11.07
C LEU A 129 15.16 -1.26 -11.98
N SER A 130 16.29 -1.93 -11.78
CA SER A 130 16.71 -3.11 -12.54
C SER A 130 16.87 -4.37 -11.68
N ILE A 131 16.84 -4.22 -10.35
CA ILE A 131 17.16 -5.26 -9.38
C ILE A 131 16.07 -5.31 -8.31
N LEU A 132 15.69 -6.52 -7.93
CA LEU A 132 14.80 -6.81 -6.80
C LEU A 132 15.43 -7.88 -5.90
N TYR A 133 15.12 -7.83 -4.62
CA TYR A 133 15.52 -8.87 -3.66
C TYR A 133 14.30 -9.66 -3.22
N ARG A 134 14.49 -10.95 -2.96
CA ARG A 134 13.46 -11.79 -2.37
C ARG A 134 14.05 -12.64 -1.26
N ALA A 135 13.24 -12.88 -0.24
CA ALA A 135 13.56 -13.70 0.90
C ALA A 135 12.54 -14.83 1.06
N ARG A 136 12.99 -16.00 1.51
CA ARG A 136 12.14 -17.11 1.99
C ARG A 136 12.81 -17.74 3.21
N TRP A 137 12.03 -18.03 4.24
CA TRP A 137 12.53 -18.80 5.38
C TRP A 137 12.36 -20.30 5.14
N SER A 138 13.35 -21.09 5.58
CA SER A 138 13.33 -22.54 5.50
C SER A 138 12.62 -23.14 6.71
N ARG A 139 11.72 -24.10 6.48
CA ARG A 139 11.00 -24.79 7.56
C ARG A 139 11.84 -25.81 8.31
N ASP A 140 12.73 -26.47 7.57
CA ASP A 140 13.60 -27.52 8.05
C ASP A 140 14.89 -27.52 7.21
N HIS A 141 15.81 -28.43 7.55
CA HIS A 141 17.09 -28.55 6.87
C HIS A 141 16.93 -28.92 5.39
N ASP A 142 16.03 -29.86 5.07
CA ASP A 142 15.80 -30.29 3.68
C ASP A 142 15.26 -29.14 2.81
N ASP A 143 14.41 -28.28 3.36
CA ASP A 143 13.91 -27.06 2.72
C ASP A 143 15.03 -26.08 2.42
N LEU A 144 15.98 -25.91 3.37
CA LEU A 144 17.17 -25.09 3.17
C LEU A 144 18.06 -25.67 2.06
N GLU A 145 18.33 -26.97 2.06
CA GLU A 145 19.16 -27.59 1.02
C GLU A 145 18.56 -27.43 -0.38
N ARG A 146 17.24 -27.64 -0.53
CA ARG A 146 16.55 -27.42 -1.81
C ARG A 146 16.68 -25.97 -2.29
N MET A 147 16.51 -25.01 -1.38
CA MET A 147 16.66 -23.59 -1.69
C MET A 147 18.08 -23.24 -2.14
N LEU A 148 19.11 -23.90 -1.59
CA LEU A 148 20.50 -23.67 -1.97
C LEU A 148 20.87 -24.35 -3.30
N ILE A 149 20.31 -25.51 -3.59
CA ILE A 149 20.62 -26.28 -4.81
C ILE A 149 19.87 -25.74 -6.03
N THR A 150 18.59 -25.38 -5.87
CA THR A 150 17.75 -24.85 -6.95
C THR A 150 17.11 -23.50 -6.60
N PRO A 151 17.91 -22.46 -6.28
CA PRO A 151 17.40 -21.17 -5.83
C PRO A 151 16.53 -20.47 -6.89
N ASP A 152 16.79 -20.69 -8.19
CA ASP A 152 15.99 -20.14 -9.29
C ASP A 152 14.52 -20.64 -9.28
N ARG A 153 14.30 -21.88 -8.83
CA ARG A 153 12.98 -22.51 -8.67
C ARG A 153 12.38 -22.22 -7.31
N GLU A 154 13.15 -22.42 -6.25
CA GLU A 154 12.66 -22.36 -4.87
C GLU A 154 12.47 -20.94 -4.36
N LEU A 155 13.30 -19.97 -4.78
CA LEU A 155 13.10 -18.55 -4.48
C LEU A 155 12.21 -17.87 -5.53
N GLY A 156 11.94 -18.51 -6.68
CA GLY A 156 10.96 -18.05 -7.67
C GLY A 156 9.52 -18.08 -7.17
N PRO A 157 8.51 -17.59 -7.91
CA PRO A 157 7.11 -17.74 -7.53
C PRO A 157 6.71 -19.20 -7.38
N PRO A 158 5.89 -19.57 -6.39
CA PRO A 158 5.41 -20.94 -6.28
C PRO A 158 4.56 -21.31 -7.52
N PRO A 159 4.59 -22.58 -7.97
CA PRO A 159 3.65 -23.05 -8.99
C PRO A 159 2.19 -22.86 -8.55
N TYR A 160 1.25 -22.82 -9.50
CA TYR A 160 -0.15 -22.50 -9.23
C TYR A 160 -0.78 -23.36 -8.11
N ARG A 161 -0.48 -24.67 -8.06
CA ARG A 161 -1.02 -25.59 -7.03
C ARG A 161 -0.57 -25.25 -5.60
N PHE A 162 0.57 -24.57 -5.47
CA PHE A 162 1.18 -24.18 -4.20
C PHE A 162 1.08 -22.66 -3.96
N SER A 163 0.46 -21.91 -4.87
CA SER A 163 0.23 -20.48 -4.73
C SER A 163 -0.92 -20.25 -3.75
N GLY A 164 -0.60 -19.84 -2.52
CA GLY A 164 -1.57 -19.41 -1.52
C GLY A 164 -2.30 -18.12 -1.89
N ALA A 165 -3.32 -17.75 -1.10
CA ALA A 165 -3.91 -16.43 -1.19
C ALA A 165 -3.00 -15.42 -0.48
N ASN A 166 -2.64 -14.34 -1.16
CA ASN A 166 -1.87 -13.22 -0.62
C ASN A 166 -2.61 -11.91 -0.88
N ARG A 167 -2.13 -10.82 -0.30
CA ARG A 167 -2.73 -9.48 -0.40
C ARG A 167 -3.10 -9.08 -1.84
N MET A 168 -2.24 -9.37 -2.82
CA MET A 168 -2.40 -8.93 -4.22
C MET A 168 -2.53 -10.11 -5.19
N SER A 169 -2.77 -11.33 -4.71
CA SER A 169 -2.99 -12.50 -5.55
C SER A 169 -3.94 -13.51 -4.90
N ALA A 170 -4.99 -13.90 -5.62
CA ALA A 170 -5.84 -15.00 -5.18
C ALA A 170 -5.09 -16.34 -5.19
N ARG A 171 -5.60 -17.31 -4.41
CA ARG A 171 -5.07 -18.68 -4.41
C ARG A 171 -5.06 -19.24 -5.83
N GLY A 172 -3.95 -19.86 -6.23
CA GLY A 172 -3.77 -20.39 -7.58
C GLY A 172 -3.10 -19.41 -8.55
N ILE A 173 -3.04 -18.12 -8.24
CA ILE A 173 -2.40 -17.12 -9.09
C ILE A 173 -0.96 -16.89 -8.62
N SER A 174 0.00 -17.35 -9.44
CA SER A 174 1.43 -17.27 -9.13
C SER A 174 1.98 -15.87 -9.42
N VAL A 175 2.38 -15.14 -8.37
CA VAL A 175 2.97 -13.79 -8.43
C VAL A 175 4.34 -13.76 -7.76
N PHE A 176 5.16 -12.76 -8.09
CA PHE A 176 6.47 -12.56 -7.47
C PHE A 176 6.36 -11.42 -6.46
N TYR A 177 6.66 -11.70 -5.18
CA TYR A 177 6.85 -10.66 -4.17
C TYR A 177 8.34 -10.44 -3.97
N GLY A 178 8.78 -9.20 -4.07
CA GLY A 178 10.15 -8.79 -3.82
C GLY A 178 10.22 -7.45 -3.10
N ALA A 179 11.43 -6.96 -2.89
CA ALA A 179 11.71 -5.71 -2.22
C ALA A 179 12.96 -5.02 -2.79
N SER A 180 13.19 -3.78 -2.36
CA SER A 180 14.33 -2.97 -2.77
C SER A 180 15.67 -3.40 -2.17
N SER A 181 15.65 -4.11 -1.04
CA SER A 181 16.84 -4.60 -0.34
C SER A 181 16.61 -5.93 0.36
N VAL A 182 17.70 -6.60 0.75
CA VAL A 182 17.67 -7.81 1.60
C VAL A 182 16.94 -7.53 2.93
N GLU A 183 17.26 -6.42 3.58
CA GLU A 183 16.64 -6.03 4.86
C GLU A 183 15.13 -5.83 4.71
N THR A 184 14.70 -5.13 3.65
CA THR A 184 13.28 -4.95 3.36
C THR A 184 12.58 -6.28 3.08
N ALA A 185 13.20 -7.17 2.30
CA ALA A 185 12.64 -8.50 1.99
C ALA A 185 12.49 -9.38 3.25
N ILE A 186 13.50 -9.40 4.13
CA ILE A 186 13.45 -10.14 5.40
C ILE A 186 12.38 -9.55 6.33
N SER A 187 12.31 -8.22 6.43
CA SER A 187 11.28 -7.57 7.24
C SER A 187 9.87 -7.95 6.75
N GLU A 188 9.65 -7.98 5.43
CA GLU A 188 8.33 -8.22 4.87
C GLU A 188 7.78 -9.62 5.22
N ILE A 189 8.63 -10.66 5.18
CA ILE A 189 8.21 -12.05 5.43
C ILE A 189 8.03 -12.42 6.91
N ARG A 190 8.46 -11.55 7.85
CA ARG A 190 8.34 -11.74 9.31
C ARG A 190 8.75 -13.14 9.78
N PRO A 191 10.00 -13.55 9.55
CA PRO A 191 10.43 -14.92 9.81
C PRO A 191 10.43 -15.20 11.33
N PRO A 192 10.13 -16.44 11.76
CA PRO A 192 10.28 -16.85 13.15
C PRO A 192 11.72 -16.73 13.64
N VAL A 193 11.91 -16.41 14.93
CA VAL A 193 13.25 -16.47 15.55
C VAL A 193 13.74 -17.92 15.56
N GLY A 194 15.01 -18.12 15.20
CA GLY A 194 15.68 -19.42 15.13
C GLY A 194 15.60 -20.12 13.77
N CYS A 195 14.89 -19.56 12.79
CA CYS A 195 14.90 -20.11 11.42
C CYS A 195 16.03 -19.51 10.57
N ASN A 196 16.35 -20.20 9.47
CA ASN A 196 17.21 -19.67 8.42
C ASN A 196 16.36 -19.02 7.33
N VAL A 197 16.82 -17.88 6.84
CA VAL A 197 16.24 -17.18 5.69
C VAL A 197 17.22 -17.22 4.54
N VAL A 198 16.78 -17.68 3.38
CA VAL A 198 17.54 -17.60 2.14
C VAL A 198 17.08 -16.38 1.35
N THR A 199 18.02 -15.54 0.94
CA THR A 199 17.77 -14.39 0.10
C THR A 199 18.53 -14.47 -1.21
N ALA A 200 17.98 -13.88 -2.26
CA ALA A 200 18.69 -13.69 -3.51
C ALA A 200 18.28 -12.40 -4.21
N LYS A 201 19.19 -11.90 -5.03
CA LYS A 201 18.99 -10.82 -5.98
C LYS A 201 18.43 -11.38 -7.28
N PHE A 202 17.46 -10.67 -7.85
CA PHE A 202 16.85 -10.94 -9.14
C PHE A 202 17.03 -9.74 -10.05
N ASN A 203 17.65 -9.96 -11.21
CA ASN A 203 17.76 -8.96 -12.26
C ASN A 203 16.48 -8.97 -13.10
N LEU A 204 15.95 -7.79 -13.39
CA LEU A 204 14.88 -7.61 -14.36
C LEU A 204 15.46 -7.71 -15.77
N ILE A 205 15.00 -8.70 -16.54
CA ILE A 205 15.57 -9.05 -17.85
C ILE A 205 14.72 -8.60 -19.04
N ARG A 206 13.60 -7.91 -18.79
CA ARG A 206 12.79 -7.20 -19.80
C ARG A 206 12.16 -5.94 -19.18
N PRO A 207 11.72 -4.96 -20.00
CA PRO A 207 10.98 -3.80 -19.52
C PRO A 207 9.65 -4.20 -18.86
N LEU A 208 9.33 -3.53 -17.75
CA LEU A 208 8.15 -3.70 -16.92
C LEU A 208 7.53 -2.35 -16.57
N ARG A 209 6.20 -2.32 -16.50
CA ARG A 209 5.42 -1.14 -16.07
C ARG A 209 4.84 -1.36 -14.68
N LEU A 210 5.26 -0.57 -13.71
CA LEU A 210 4.85 -0.73 -12.31
C LEU A 210 4.04 0.48 -11.83
N LEU A 211 2.92 0.23 -11.14
CA LEU A 211 2.22 1.29 -10.43
C LEU A 211 3.02 1.71 -9.19
N ASN A 212 3.45 2.97 -9.13
CA ASN A 212 4.21 3.54 -8.02
C ASN A 212 3.27 4.18 -6.99
N LEU A 213 2.85 3.42 -5.97
CA LEU A 213 1.95 3.94 -4.93
C LEU A 213 2.53 5.14 -4.15
N PRO A 214 3.85 5.18 -3.81
CA PRO A 214 4.45 6.39 -3.24
C PRO A 214 4.18 7.67 -4.05
N ALA A 215 4.22 7.61 -5.38
CA ALA A 215 3.95 8.78 -6.23
C ALA A 215 2.48 9.24 -6.15
N LEU A 216 1.54 8.34 -5.85
CA LEU A 216 0.13 8.70 -5.67
C LEU A 216 -0.11 9.62 -4.48
N LYS A 217 0.76 9.61 -3.46
CA LYS A 217 0.60 10.46 -2.25
C LYS A 217 0.77 11.95 -2.54
N SER A 218 1.48 12.29 -3.60
CA SER A 218 1.81 13.67 -3.95
C SER A 218 1.46 13.99 -5.40
N ILE A 219 0.35 13.47 -5.93
CA ILE A 219 -0.10 13.79 -7.30
C ILE A 219 -0.23 15.31 -7.48
N LEU A 220 0.35 15.83 -8.56
CA LEU A 220 0.23 17.22 -8.96
C LEU A 220 -0.93 17.37 -9.94
N GLU A 221 -1.90 18.23 -9.59
CA GLU A 221 -2.95 18.63 -10.52
C GLU A 221 -2.85 20.14 -10.75
N ARG A 222 -2.80 20.55 -12.02
CA ARG A 222 -2.83 21.96 -12.43
C ARG A 222 -4.04 22.20 -13.33
N GLY A 223 -4.76 23.29 -13.08
CA GLY A 223 -5.93 23.66 -13.84
C GLY A 223 -6.79 24.69 -13.12
N SER A 224 -7.81 25.18 -13.82
CA SER A 224 -8.72 26.18 -13.27
C SER A 224 -9.66 25.56 -12.26
N LYS A 225 -9.83 26.20 -11.08
CA LYS A 225 -10.80 25.77 -10.06
C LYS A 225 -12.26 25.86 -10.54
N PHE A 226 -12.52 26.48 -11.69
CA PHE A 226 -13.84 26.58 -12.32
C PHE A 226 -14.08 25.57 -13.46
N ASP A 227 -13.07 24.79 -13.84
CA ASP A 227 -13.21 23.73 -14.84
C ASP A 227 -13.78 22.45 -14.19
N PRO A 228 -14.97 21.98 -14.58
CA PRO A 228 -15.56 20.75 -14.04
C PRO A 228 -14.67 19.52 -14.20
N GLU A 229 -13.89 19.40 -15.28
CA GLU A 229 -12.97 18.27 -15.45
C GLU A 229 -11.79 18.37 -14.51
N PHE A 230 -11.28 19.57 -14.24
CA PHE A 230 -10.23 19.78 -13.24
C PHE A 230 -10.72 19.44 -11.83
N ILE A 231 -11.95 19.82 -11.48
CA ILE A 231 -12.56 19.44 -10.19
C ILE A 231 -12.57 17.92 -10.06
N ARG A 232 -13.06 17.20 -11.08
CA ARG A 232 -13.12 15.73 -11.07
C ARG A 232 -11.73 15.08 -10.94
N LYS A 233 -10.72 15.61 -11.64
CA LYS A 233 -9.32 15.15 -11.51
C LYS A 233 -8.77 15.40 -10.11
N ARG A 234 -9.05 16.56 -9.52
CA ARG A 234 -8.63 16.89 -8.15
C ARG A 234 -9.25 15.95 -7.11
N GLU A 235 -10.54 15.61 -7.27
CA GLU A 235 -11.22 14.63 -6.42
C GLU A 235 -10.62 13.22 -6.59
N GLN A 236 -10.36 12.79 -7.83
CA GLN A 236 -9.71 11.52 -8.14
C GLN A 236 -8.30 11.44 -7.52
N ALA A 237 -7.48 12.48 -7.69
CA ALA A 237 -6.14 12.57 -7.12
C ALA A 237 -6.20 12.52 -5.58
N ALA A 238 -7.13 13.27 -4.97
CA ALA A 238 -7.34 13.22 -3.53
C ALA A 238 -7.74 11.82 -3.04
N PHE A 239 -8.60 11.12 -3.78
CA PHE A 239 -8.94 9.73 -3.48
C PHE A 239 -7.74 8.78 -3.60
N LEU A 240 -6.98 8.86 -4.70
CA LEU A 240 -5.79 8.04 -4.95
C LEU A 240 -4.70 8.21 -3.87
N ARG A 241 -4.57 9.43 -3.32
CA ARG A 241 -3.70 9.69 -2.15
C ARG A 241 -4.10 8.84 -0.94
N THR A 242 -5.41 8.63 -0.72
CA THR A 242 -5.91 7.77 0.36
C THR A 242 -5.87 6.28 0.00
N LEU A 243 -5.96 5.93 -1.29
CA LEU A 243 -5.96 4.55 -1.77
C LEU A 243 -4.68 3.80 -1.36
N THR A 244 -3.53 4.47 -1.40
CA THR A 244 -2.25 3.87 -0.96
C THR A 244 -2.34 3.34 0.47
N ARG A 245 -2.96 4.08 1.38
CA ARG A 245 -3.17 3.61 2.76
C ARG A 245 -4.08 2.38 2.77
N ARG A 246 -5.22 2.44 2.06
CA ARG A 246 -6.21 1.35 2.01
C ARG A 246 -5.65 0.04 1.45
N ILE A 247 -4.72 0.09 0.50
CA ILE A 247 -4.11 -1.12 -0.10
C ILE A 247 -2.99 -1.67 0.80
N VAL A 248 -2.26 -0.80 1.50
CA VAL A 248 -1.05 -1.15 2.26
C VAL A 248 -1.34 -1.38 3.76
N ASP A 249 -2.53 -1.05 4.25
CA ASP A 249 -2.93 -1.24 5.64
C ASP A 249 -2.66 -2.69 6.11
N PRO A 250 -2.02 -2.88 7.29
CA PRO A 250 -1.79 -4.21 7.83
C PRO A 250 -3.10 -4.97 8.07
N VAL A 251 -3.15 -6.22 7.63
CA VAL A 251 -4.27 -7.13 7.93
C VAL A 251 -3.86 -8.03 9.09
N LEU A 252 -4.74 -8.16 10.09
CA LEU A 252 -4.52 -9.02 11.24
C LEU A 252 -4.63 -10.50 10.84
N PRO A 253 -3.81 -11.39 11.44
CA PRO A 253 -3.94 -12.82 11.22
C PRO A 253 -5.35 -13.34 11.55
N GLY A 254 -5.95 -14.09 10.62
CA GLY A 254 -7.32 -14.63 10.71
C GLY A 254 -8.36 -13.86 9.89
N GLU A 255 -8.05 -12.66 9.38
CA GLU A 255 -8.96 -11.85 8.56
C GLU A 255 -8.55 -11.76 7.08
N GLU A 256 -7.50 -12.47 6.67
CA GLU A 256 -6.90 -12.38 5.34
C GLU A 256 -7.88 -12.71 4.22
N ASP A 257 -8.66 -13.79 4.40
CA ASP A 257 -9.56 -14.31 3.37
C ASP A 257 -10.61 -13.30 2.91
N PHE A 258 -11.04 -12.39 3.79
CA PHE A 258 -11.99 -11.32 3.47
C PHE A 258 -11.31 -10.00 3.15
N SER A 259 -10.21 -9.69 3.84
CA SER A 259 -9.53 -8.40 3.71
C SER A 259 -8.71 -8.28 2.43
N TYR A 260 -8.26 -9.39 1.85
CA TYR A 260 -7.48 -9.39 0.61
C TYR A 260 -8.32 -9.33 -0.66
N ILE A 261 -9.63 -9.60 -0.59
CA ILE A 261 -10.48 -9.64 -1.80
C ILE A 261 -10.39 -8.33 -2.61
N PRO A 262 -10.54 -7.13 -2.01
CA PRO A 262 -10.48 -5.89 -2.78
C PRO A 262 -9.12 -5.68 -3.47
N THR A 263 -8.03 -5.95 -2.76
CA THR A 263 -6.66 -5.74 -3.28
C THR A 263 -6.28 -6.78 -4.33
N GLN A 264 -6.78 -8.00 -4.25
CA GLN A 264 -6.64 -9.02 -5.29
C GLN A 264 -7.36 -8.62 -6.59
N VAL A 265 -8.61 -8.15 -6.48
CA VAL A 265 -9.38 -7.69 -7.64
C VAL A 265 -8.74 -6.47 -8.29
N ILE A 266 -8.21 -5.53 -7.51
CA ILE A 266 -7.45 -4.39 -8.04
C ILE A 266 -6.20 -4.86 -8.78
N ALA A 267 -5.45 -5.82 -8.21
CA ALA A 267 -4.26 -6.37 -8.88
C ALA A 267 -4.60 -7.01 -10.23
N GLU A 268 -5.69 -7.76 -10.30
CA GLU A 268 -6.17 -8.36 -11.56
C GLU A 268 -6.61 -7.30 -12.58
N TYR A 269 -7.36 -6.28 -12.13
CA TYR A 269 -7.78 -5.15 -12.98
C TYR A 269 -6.57 -4.40 -13.58
N LEU A 270 -5.57 -4.10 -12.75
CA LEU A 270 -4.36 -3.42 -13.18
C LEU A 270 -3.51 -4.29 -14.13
N ALA A 271 -3.53 -5.61 -13.95
CA ALA A 271 -2.78 -6.55 -14.77
C ALA A 271 -3.37 -6.75 -16.18
N ASP A 272 -4.69 -6.54 -16.33
CA ASP A 272 -5.44 -6.84 -17.55
C ASP A 272 -4.89 -6.05 -18.78
N PRO A 273 -4.47 -6.73 -19.86
CA PRO A 273 -3.96 -6.09 -21.07
C PRO A 273 -4.95 -5.18 -21.80
N SER A 274 -6.26 -5.39 -21.63
CA SER A 274 -7.32 -4.58 -22.24
C SER A 274 -7.65 -3.32 -21.42
N LEU A 275 -7.09 -3.22 -20.21
CA LEU A 275 -7.30 -2.12 -19.27
C LEU A 275 -5.99 -1.35 -19.06
N CYS A 276 -5.32 -1.51 -17.90
CA CYS A 276 -4.11 -0.76 -17.58
C CYS A 276 -2.81 -1.42 -18.10
N ASN A 277 -2.85 -2.73 -18.33
CA ASN A 277 -1.70 -3.52 -18.79
C ASN A 277 -0.42 -3.29 -17.96
N LEU A 278 -0.53 -3.21 -16.63
CA LEU A 278 0.63 -3.07 -15.74
C LEU A 278 1.22 -4.43 -15.39
N ASP A 279 2.52 -4.49 -15.13
CA ASP A 279 3.25 -5.70 -14.76
C ASP A 279 3.33 -5.91 -13.25
N GLY A 280 3.03 -4.89 -12.46
CA GLY A 280 3.11 -4.98 -11.00
C GLY A 280 2.79 -3.68 -10.27
N ILE A 281 2.95 -3.72 -8.95
CA ILE A 281 2.74 -2.59 -8.05
C ILE A 281 3.96 -2.46 -7.13
N LEU A 282 4.50 -1.24 -7.04
CA LEU A 282 5.49 -0.82 -6.06
C LEU A 282 4.78 -0.10 -4.91
N TYR A 283 5.04 -0.55 -3.68
CA TYR A 283 4.40 -0.02 -2.48
C TYR A 283 5.41 0.17 -1.33
N PRO A 284 5.22 1.18 -0.46
CA PRO A 284 6.16 1.44 0.62
C PRO A 284 6.20 0.30 1.63
N SER A 285 7.38 0.00 2.17
CA SER A 285 7.49 -0.97 3.29
C SER A 285 7.05 -0.34 4.60
N VAL A 286 5.89 -0.76 5.11
CA VAL A 286 5.36 -0.29 6.40
C VAL A 286 6.14 -0.80 7.60
N GLN A 287 6.88 -1.90 7.45
CA GLN A 287 7.56 -2.57 8.56
C GLN A 287 8.84 -1.85 8.98
N LEU A 288 9.48 -1.15 8.05
CA LEU A 288 10.69 -0.39 8.32
C LEU A 288 10.42 1.07 8.68
N SER A 289 9.24 1.60 8.33
CA SER A 289 8.84 3.02 8.49
C SER A 289 9.02 3.63 9.89
N GLY A 290 9.15 2.82 10.96
CA GLY A 290 9.39 3.28 12.35
C GLY A 290 10.82 3.11 12.87
N THR A 291 11.68 2.38 12.16
CA THR A 291 13.05 2.15 12.62
C THR A 291 13.90 3.41 12.42
N GLY A 292 14.59 3.88 13.48
CA GLY A 292 15.53 5.02 13.39
C GLY A 292 16.66 4.85 12.37
N GLN A 293 16.81 3.66 11.78
CA GLN A 293 17.68 3.36 10.64
C GLN A 293 17.27 4.12 9.35
N LEU A 294 16.00 4.52 9.22
CA LEU A 294 15.48 5.34 8.11
C LEU A 294 15.92 6.81 8.15
N LEU A 295 16.69 7.26 9.15
CA LEU A 295 17.30 8.59 9.10
C LEU A 295 18.38 8.74 8.01
N LEU A 296 18.81 7.64 7.38
CA LEU A 296 19.87 7.65 6.36
C LEU A 296 19.43 7.23 4.95
N ALA A 297 18.27 6.58 4.79
CA ALA A 297 17.75 6.15 3.50
C ALA A 297 16.43 6.89 3.22
N ALA A 298 16.26 7.42 2.01
CA ALA A 298 15.00 8.08 1.67
C ALA A 298 13.86 7.04 1.72
N PRO A 299 12.62 7.40 2.14
CA PRO A 299 11.46 6.49 2.13
C PRO A 299 11.18 5.82 0.76
N GLU A 300 11.80 6.36 -0.28
CA GLU A 300 11.73 5.98 -1.68
C GLU A 300 12.69 4.86 -2.04
N GLU A 301 13.65 4.56 -1.17
CA GLU A 301 14.64 3.49 -1.30
C GLU A 301 14.19 2.20 -0.60
N CYS A 302 13.16 2.28 0.27
CA CYS A 302 12.62 1.16 1.05
C CYS A 302 11.20 0.80 0.59
N PHE A 303 11.11 -0.04 -0.45
CA PHE A 303 9.83 -0.44 -1.02
C PHE A 303 9.74 -1.95 -1.21
N ASN A 304 8.50 -2.43 -1.22
CA ASN A 304 8.12 -3.76 -1.66
C ASN A 304 7.55 -3.67 -3.09
N VAL A 305 7.59 -4.79 -3.79
CA VAL A 305 7.01 -4.91 -5.13
C VAL A 305 6.28 -6.24 -5.26
N VAL A 306 5.14 -6.21 -5.93
CA VAL A 306 4.54 -7.41 -6.51
C VAL A 306 4.67 -7.33 -8.02
N LEU A 307 5.15 -8.38 -8.66
CA LEU A 307 5.00 -8.58 -10.10
C LEU A 307 3.86 -9.56 -10.33
N PHE A 308 2.88 -9.13 -11.14
CA PHE A 308 1.69 -9.91 -11.46
C PHE A 308 2.04 -11.16 -12.24
N HIS A 309 1.05 -12.05 -12.39
CA HIS A 309 1.25 -13.33 -13.02
C HIS A 309 1.96 -13.24 -14.38
N LYS A 310 1.57 -12.33 -15.28
CA LYS A 310 2.23 -12.20 -16.59
C LYS A 310 3.73 -11.81 -16.53
N ALA A 311 4.18 -11.24 -15.41
CA ALA A 311 5.54 -10.72 -15.21
C ALA A 311 6.30 -11.38 -14.06
N SER A 312 5.77 -12.44 -13.45
CA SER A 312 6.40 -13.06 -12.28
C SER A 312 7.41 -14.16 -12.63
N ARG A 313 7.45 -14.62 -13.88
CA ARG A 313 8.25 -15.80 -14.26
C ARG A 313 9.76 -15.52 -14.14
N VAL A 314 10.44 -16.42 -13.44
CA VAL A 314 11.90 -16.48 -13.34
C VAL A 314 12.45 -17.38 -14.45
N ARG A 315 13.52 -16.94 -15.10
CA ARG A 315 14.28 -17.75 -16.06
C ARG A 315 15.05 -18.82 -15.28
N TRP A 316 14.69 -20.08 -15.51
CA TRP A 316 15.43 -21.20 -14.93
C TRP A 316 16.80 -21.32 -15.57
N GLN A 317 17.80 -21.56 -14.74
CA GLN A 317 19.17 -21.83 -15.16
C GLN A 317 19.40 -23.34 -15.25
N THR A 318 20.45 -23.74 -15.96
CA THR A 318 20.86 -25.15 -15.99
C THR A 318 21.66 -25.43 -14.72
N LEU A 319 20.96 -25.89 -13.68
CA LEU A 319 21.55 -26.27 -12.39
C LEU A 319 21.65 -27.80 -12.26
N PRO A 320 22.65 -28.32 -11.55
CA PRO A 320 22.80 -29.74 -11.27
C PRO A 320 21.59 -30.33 -10.52
N ALA A 321 21.37 -31.63 -10.70
CA ALA A 321 20.35 -32.37 -9.95
C ALA A 321 20.70 -32.41 -8.45
N GLN A 322 19.70 -32.53 -7.59
CA GLN A 322 19.91 -32.55 -6.14
C GLN A 322 20.83 -33.70 -5.71
N GLU A 323 20.70 -34.88 -6.33
CA GLU A 323 21.57 -36.04 -6.06
C GLU A 323 23.05 -35.87 -6.47
N ASP A 324 23.35 -34.85 -7.27
CA ASP A 324 24.70 -34.53 -7.76
C ASP A 324 25.25 -33.26 -7.10
N CYS A 325 24.61 -32.78 -6.03
CA CYS A 325 25.08 -31.64 -5.24
C CYS A 325 25.52 -32.07 -3.84
N MET A 326 26.55 -31.42 -3.33
CA MET A 326 26.96 -31.47 -1.92
C MET A 326 27.06 -30.06 -1.36
N ILE A 327 26.45 -29.84 -0.21
CA ILE A 327 26.53 -28.58 0.52
C ILE A 327 27.57 -28.73 1.63
N ARG A 328 28.50 -27.77 1.71
CA ARG A 328 29.44 -27.62 2.83
C ARG A 328 29.06 -26.36 3.57
N TYR A 329 29.00 -26.41 4.90
CA TYR A 329 28.60 -25.27 5.75
C TYR A 329 29.79 -24.54 6.40
N GLY A 330 31.03 -24.93 6.06
CA GLY A 330 32.25 -24.25 6.45
C GLY A 330 33.49 -24.90 5.85
N HIS A 331 34.62 -24.21 5.93
CA HIS A 331 35.93 -24.75 5.59
C HIS A 331 36.90 -24.56 6.77
N HIS A 332 37.82 -25.52 6.92
CA HIS A 332 38.88 -25.44 7.93
C HIS A 332 39.99 -24.51 7.44
N LEU A 333 40.29 -23.46 8.20
CA LEU A 333 41.49 -22.63 8.00
C LEU A 333 42.69 -23.23 8.74
N SER A 334 42.45 -23.85 9.91
CA SER A 334 43.42 -24.60 10.72
C SER A 334 42.73 -25.67 11.58
N GLU A 335 43.47 -26.39 12.44
CA GLU A 335 42.90 -27.39 13.36
C GLU A 335 41.90 -26.77 14.36
N ASP A 336 42.05 -25.49 14.69
CA ASP A 336 41.26 -24.79 15.73
C ASP A 336 40.40 -23.62 15.20
N GLU A 337 40.50 -23.25 13.92
CA GLU A 337 39.69 -22.17 13.30
C GLU A 337 38.73 -22.71 12.23
N TRP A 338 37.44 -22.47 12.47
CA TRP A 338 36.33 -22.80 11.56
C TRP A 338 35.63 -21.51 11.13
N GLU A 339 35.58 -21.26 9.82
CA GLU A 339 34.77 -20.18 9.27
C GLU A 339 33.49 -20.73 8.63
N PRO A 340 32.31 -20.12 8.93
CA PRO A 340 31.07 -20.48 8.28
C PRO A 340 31.13 -20.05 6.81
N ASP A 341 31.06 -21.01 5.91
CA ASP A 341 31.13 -20.82 4.46
C ASP A 341 30.20 -21.84 3.80
N ILE A 342 29.10 -21.36 3.22
CA ILE A 342 28.09 -22.21 2.61
C ILE A 342 28.40 -22.35 1.13
N CYS A 343 28.93 -23.50 0.74
CA CYS A 343 29.32 -23.81 -0.63
C CYS A 343 28.52 -24.99 -1.17
N VAL A 344 27.85 -24.80 -2.31
CA VAL A 344 27.21 -25.89 -3.07
C VAL A 344 28.19 -26.34 -4.16
N THR A 345 28.59 -27.61 -4.13
CA THR A 345 29.54 -28.20 -5.10
C THR A 345 28.83 -29.29 -5.90
N GLU A 346 28.94 -29.22 -7.22
CA GLU A 346 28.52 -30.31 -8.11
C GLU A 346 29.51 -31.47 -8.05
N ILE A 347 29.00 -32.68 -7.85
CA ILE A 347 29.77 -33.92 -7.86
C ILE A 347 29.74 -34.49 -9.28
N ILE A 348 30.80 -34.25 -10.05
CA ILE A 348 30.99 -34.90 -11.35
C ILE A 348 31.46 -36.34 -11.12
N LYS A 349 30.57 -37.32 -11.29
CA LYS A 349 30.95 -38.74 -11.27
C LYS A 349 31.53 -39.11 -12.64
N ASP A 350 32.82 -39.43 -12.71
CA ASP A 350 33.44 -40.01 -13.91
C ASP A 350 32.84 -41.39 -14.18
N ILE A 351 31.89 -41.48 -15.12
CA ILE A 351 31.33 -42.75 -15.57
C ILE A 351 31.88 -43.08 -16.96
N HIS A 352 32.95 -43.88 -16.99
CA HIS A 352 33.24 -44.73 -18.16
C HIS A 352 32.13 -45.79 -18.25
N GLY A 353 31.08 -45.50 -19.00
CA GLY A 353 30.00 -46.47 -19.22
C GLY A 353 28.68 -45.78 -19.53
N VAL A 354 28.31 -45.82 -20.82
CA VAL A 354 27.05 -45.39 -21.44
C VAL A 354 25.90 -45.22 -20.44
N SER A 355 25.72 -44.00 -19.95
CA SER A 355 24.48 -43.61 -19.29
C SER A 355 23.54 -43.09 -20.37
N LEU A 356 22.53 -43.89 -20.70
CA LEU A 356 21.40 -43.49 -21.52
C LEU A 356 20.86 -42.16 -20.97
N LEU A 357 20.94 -41.12 -21.78
CA LEU A 357 20.24 -39.84 -21.60
C LEU A 357 18.81 -40.12 -21.11
N LYS A 358 18.57 -39.98 -19.80
CA LYS A 358 17.22 -39.75 -19.26
C LYS A 358 16.87 -38.29 -19.51
N THR A 359 16.88 -37.91 -20.78
CA THR A 359 16.14 -36.74 -21.26
C THR A 359 14.67 -37.07 -21.18
N VAL A 360 13.99 -36.50 -20.20
CA VAL A 360 12.87 -35.57 -20.33
C VAL A 360 12.25 -35.45 -18.93
N ASP A 361 12.50 -34.32 -18.28
CA ASP A 361 11.77 -33.89 -17.09
C ASP A 361 10.26 -33.78 -17.43
N PRO A 362 9.37 -34.56 -16.80
CA PRO A 362 7.93 -34.49 -17.03
C PRO A 362 7.32 -33.14 -16.58
N SER A 363 8.09 -32.32 -15.86
CA SER A 363 7.74 -31.00 -15.39
C SER A 363 8.23 -29.87 -16.30
N ARG A 364 8.24 -30.09 -17.62
CA ARG A 364 7.94 -28.99 -18.54
C ARG A 364 6.54 -28.48 -18.21
N SER A 365 6.44 -27.69 -17.14
CA SER A 365 5.46 -26.66 -16.96
C SER A 365 5.50 -25.91 -18.28
N HIS A 366 4.47 -26.08 -19.10
CA HIS A 366 4.33 -25.33 -20.34
C HIS A 366 3.89 -23.91 -19.95
N ASP A 367 4.73 -23.26 -19.15
CA ASP A 367 4.64 -21.86 -18.82
C ASP A 367 5.27 -21.11 -19.98
N PHE A 368 4.40 -20.65 -20.89
CA PHE A 368 4.78 -19.92 -22.08
C PHE A 368 5.02 -18.42 -21.82
N ARG A 369 4.81 -17.94 -20.59
CA ARG A 369 5.05 -16.53 -20.23
C ARG A 369 6.50 -16.18 -20.49
N GLU A 370 6.79 -15.03 -21.05
CA GLU A 370 8.17 -14.57 -21.17
C GLU A 370 8.77 -14.32 -19.76
N PRO A 371 9.93 -14.91 -19.42
CA PRO A 371 10.60 -14.63 -18.16
C PRO A 371 10.92 -13.14 -18.00
N ALA A 372 10.59 -12.58 -16.84
CA ALA A 372 10.90 -11.19 -16.50
C ALA A 372 12.07 -11.06 -15.52
N LEU A 373 12.42 -12.15 -14.84
CA LEU A 373 13.40 -12.19 -13.76
C LEU A 373 14.49 -13.22 -14.06
N GLU A 374 15.72 -12.92 -13.66
CA GLU A 374 16.82 -13.88 -13.61
C GLU A 374 17.53 -13.76 -12.26
N ILE A 375 17.68 -14.88 -11.57
CA ILE A 375 18.37 -14.91 -10.27
C ILE A 375 19.88 -14.73 -10.46
N ASP A 376 20.50 -13.95 -9.59
CA ASP A 376 21.96 -13.84 -9.48
C ASP A 376 22.44 -14.86 -8.44
N LEU A 377 22.98 -15.99 -8.91
CA LEU A 377 23.38 -17.11 -8.03
C LEU A 377 24.47 -16.72 -7.02
N THR A 378 25.32 -15.75 -7.36
CA THR A 378 26.40 -15.28 -6.48
C THR A 378 25.88 -14.47 -5.30
N SER A 379 24.64 -13.97 -5.39
CA SER A 379 23.98 -13.20 -4.34
C SER A 379 23.19 -14.06 -3.35
N VAL A 380 23.10 -15.37 -3.57
CA VAL A 380 22.36 -16.27 -2.68
C VAL A 380 23.05 -16.28 -1.31
N SER A 381 22.29 -15.99 -0.26
CA SER A 381 22.82 -15.88 1.10
C SER A 381 21.84 -16.46 2.11
N VAL A 382 22.38 -17.04 3.18
CA VAL A 382 21.60 -17.60 4.30
C VAL A 382 21.77 -16.71 5.53
N HIS A 383 20.66 -16.38 6.17
CA HIS A 383 20.59 -15.50 7.33
C HIS A 383 19.93 -16.23 8.49
N GLU A 384 20.64 -16.38 9.60
CA GLU A 384 20.08 -16.92 10.84
C GLU A 384 19.32 -15.81 11.59
N ILE A 385 18.03 -16.01 11.85
CA ILE A 385 17.19 -15.01 12.53
C ILE A 385 17.34 -15.14 14.04
N ARG A 386 18.10 -14.24 14.65
CA ARG A 386 18.45 -14.31 16.08
C ARG A 386 17.46 -13.66 17.03
N ALA A 387 16.72 -12.65 16.59
CA ALA A 387 15.76 -11.93 17.43
C ALA A 387 14.73 -11.16 16.58
N ALA A 388 13.56 -10.91 17.16
CA ALA A 388 12.57 -9.98 16.66
C ALA A 388 12.49 -8.75 17.58
N ARG A 389 12.40 -7.55 17.00
CA ARG A 389 12.24 -6.29 17.74
C ARG A 389 10.92 -5.64 17.33
N PHE A 390 10.17 -5.17 18.31
CA PHE A 390 8.86 -4.54 18.09
C PHE A 390 8.86 -3.14 18.68
N GLU A 391 8.32 -2.19 17.92
CA GLU A 391 7.99 -0.86 18.38
C GLU A 391 6.50 -0.81 18.73
N TYR A 392 6.15 -0.24 19.89
CA TYR A 392 4.77 -0.22 20.39
C TYR A 392 4.49 1.02 21.24
N SER A 393 3.25 1.50 21.19
CA SER A 393 2.73 2.48 22.15
C SER A 393 2.05 1.77 23.32
N THR A 394 2.09 2.39 24.50
CA THR A 394 1.42 1.85 25.70
C THR A 394 0.40 2.84 26.21
N ASP A 395 -0.88 2.53 26.02
CA ASP A 395 -1.99 3.30 26.58
C ASP A 395 -2.49 2.63 27.86
N THR A 396 -2.53 3.40 28.96
CA THR A 396 -3.00 2.86 30.24
C THR A 396 -4.52 2.90 30.30
N VAL A 397 -5.15 1.75 30.54
CA VAL A 397 -6.61 1.66 30.71
C VAL A 397 -7.03 2.19 32.07
N ARG A 398 -7.79 3.28 32.10
CA ARG A 398 -8.46 3.77 33.31
C ARG A 398 -9.90 3.28 33.36
N ARG A 399 -10.34 2.85 34.54
CA ARG A 399 -11.73 2.45 34.80
C ARG A 399 -12.32 3.41 35.82
N GLU A 400 -13.31 4.19 35.41
CA GLU A 400 -14.04 5.11 36.28
C GLU A 400 -15.49 4.64 36.40
N ARG A 401 -16.03 4.65 37.63
CA ARG A 401 -17.44 4.37 37.89
C ARG A 401 -18.20 5.68 37.91
N TYR A 402 -18.94 5.96 36.84
CA TYR A 402 -19.86 7.09 36.80
C TYR A 402 -21.23 6.66 37.35
N SER A 403 -21.59 7.13 38.55
CA SER A 403 -22.95 6.99 39.07
C SER A 403 -23.81 8.15 38.55
N TYR A 404 -24.55 7.90 37.46
CA TYR A 404 -25.58 8.81 37.01
C TYR A 404 -26.86 8.59 37.84
N SER A 405 -27.27 9.60 38.59
CA SER A 405 -28.62 9.66 39.16
C SER A 405 -29.49 10.49 38.21
N PRO A 406 -30.41 9.89 37.43
CA PRO A 406 -31.39 10.67 36.70
C PRO A 406 -32.19 11.50 37.70
N LYS A 407 -32.41 12.80 37.44
CA LYS A 407 -33.36 13.58 38.23
C LYS A 407 -34.73 12.92 38.07
N ALA A 408 -35.26 12.35 39.15
CA ALA A 408 -36.63 11.85 39.17
C ALA A 408 -37.57 13.00 38.77
N PRO A 409 -38.52 12.79 37.85
CA PRO A 409 -39.61 13.74 37.63
C PRO A 409 -40.34 13.94 38.97
N ALA A 410 -40.68 15.19 39.30
CA ALA A 410 -41.47 15.48 40.49
C ALA A 410 -42.72 14.59 40.55
N PRO A 411 -43.05 13.98 41.70
CA PRO A 411 -44.17 13.06 41.79
C PRO A 411 -45.47 13.78 41.44
N ARG A 412 -46.18 13.27 40.42
CA ARG A 412 -47.60 13.58 40.22
C ARG A 412 -48.37 12.84 41.30
N GLU A 413 -49.16 13.57 42.08
CA GLU A 413 -50.08 13.01 43.06
C GLU A 413 -51.04 12.02 42.40
N GLY A 414 -51.16 10.83 42.98
CA GLY A 414 -52.28 9.92 42.79
C GLY A 414 -52.17 8.92 41.64
N SER A 415 -51.69 7.71 41.94
CA SER A 415 -52.35 6.47 41.51
C SER A 415 -51.64 5.25 42.14
N GLU A 416 -52.39 4.51 42.94
CA GLU A 416 -52.03 3.23 43.55
C GLU A 416 -51.68 2.18 42.48
N LEU A 417 -50.66 1.34 42.74
CA LEU A 417 -50.38 0.12 41.97
C LEU A 417 -50.74 -1.12 42.81
N PRO A 418 -51.49 -2.08 42.27
CA PRO A 418 -51.95 -3.25 43.01
C PRO A 418 -50.89 -4.37 43.11
N PRO A 419 -51.02 -5.28 44.09
CA PRO A 419 -49.96 -6.19 44.50
C PRO A 419 -50.11 -7.57 43.86
N TRP A 420 -49.43 -7.80 42.75
CA TRP A 420 -48.98 -9.13 42.31
C TRP A 420 -48.01 -8.97 41.14
N GLU A 421 -46.73 -9.15 41.40
CA GLU A 421 -45.78 -9.79 40.47
C GLU A 421 -44.51 -10.04 41.28
N ALA A 422 -44.62 -11.05 42.14
CA ALA A 422 -43.47 -11.85 42.52
C ALA A 422 -43.15 -12.77 41.34
N THR A 423 -41.91 -12.79 40.85
CA THR A 423 -41.02 -13.96 40.89
C THR A 423 -39.79 -13.79 39.98
N SER A 424 -38.64 -14.06 40.60
CA SER A 424 -37.44 -14.72 40.06
C SER A 424 -37.25 -14.83 38.54
N GLY A 425 -36.18 -14.19 38.04
CA GLY A 425 -35.54 -14.51 36.76
C GLY A 425 -34.02 -14.62 36.97
N GLN A 426 -33.48 -15.74 36.51
CA GLN A 426 -32.14 -16.28 36.77
C GLN A 426 -30.98 -15.36 36.40
N SER A 427 -29.91 -15.47 37.19
CA SER A 427 -28.55 -15.15 36.77
C SER A 427 -28.08 -16.19 35.76
N ASP A 428 -27.99 -15.80 34.50
CA ASP A 428 -27.10 -16.43 33.52
C ASP A 428 -26.43 -15.30 32.73
N THR A 429 -25.20 -14.99 33.10
CA THR A 429 -24.29 -14.21 32.26
C THR A 429 -23.04 -15.05 32.01
N PRO A 430 -22.88 -15.59 30.80
CA PRO A 430 -21.60 -16.07 30.34
C PRO A 430 -21.01 -14.99 29.42
N PHE A 431 -20.14 -14.12 29.95
CA PHE A 431 -19.05 -13.48 29.20
C PHE A 431 -17.98 -12.99 30.18
#